data_AF-A0A946EZA9-F1
#
_entry.id   AF-A0A946EZA9-F1
#
_cell.length_a   1.000
_cell.length_b   1.000
_cell.length_c   1.000
_cell.angle_alpha   90.00
_cell.angle_beta   90.00
_cell.angle_gamma   90.00
#
_symmetry.space_group_name_H-M   'P 1'
#
loop_
_entity.id
_entity.type
_entity.pdbx_description
1 polymer ?
#
loop_
_entity_poly.entity_id
_entity_poly.type
_entity_poly.pdbx_seq_one_letter_code
_entity_poly.pdbx_strand_id
1 'polypeptide(L)'
;MNRVIKNYTNITQHHIDLIAAAFPEGFSEEDVKVLSMPSGQYLRCLEVVTSDTLYLFRIDEGMIVMLEEATDDDFGIDLDDDSDDLESPPHPLE
;
A
#
# COMPACT_ATOMS: atom_id res chain seq x y z
N MET A 1 -1.24 -8.02 22.52
CA MET A 1 -1.26 -7.53 21.12
C MET A 1 -1.19 -6.02 21.10
N ASN A 2 -0.03 -5.49 20.74
CA ASN A 2 0.16 -4.07 20.53
C ASN A 2 -0.20 -3.72 19.08
N ARG A 3 -0.88 -2.58 18.85
CA ARG A 3 -1.17 -2.08 17.51
C ARG A 3 -0.22 -0.92 17.23
N VAL A 4 0.57 -1.05 16.18
CA VAL A 4 1.58 -0.05 15.81
C VAL A 4 1.28 0.41 14.39
N ILE A 5 0.94 1.69 14.24
CA ILE A 5 0.76 2.31 12.93
C ILE A 5 2.10 2.85 12.46
N LYS A 6 2.49 2.49 11.25
CA LYS A 6 3.74 2.88 10.60
C LYS A 6 3.44 3.50 9.25
N ASN A 7 4.18 4.54 8.89
CA ASN A 7 4.16 5.15 7.55
C ASN A 7 5.53 4.99 6.90
N TYR A 8 5.61 5.23 5.60
CA TYR A 8 6.88 5.27 4.84
C TYR A 8 7.97 6.14 5.52
N THR A 9 7.59 7.22 6.20
CA THR A 9 8.54 8.09 6.93
C THR A 9 9.14 7.49 8.21
N ASN A 10 8.55 6.42 8.74
CA ASN A 10 8.93 5.81 10.02
C ASN A 10 9.20 4.29 9.92
N ILE A 11 9.23 3.76 8.70
CA ILE A 11 9.60 2.38 8.43
C ILE A 11 11.11 2.26 8.23
N THR A 12 11.59 1.03 8.29
CA THR A 12 12.99 0.67 8.07
C THR A 12 13.00 -0.52 7.13
N GLN A 13 14.17 -0.86 6.59
CA GLN A 13 14.36 -2.05 5.75
C GLN A 13 13.76 -3.32 6.37
N HIS A 14 13.85 -3.50 7.69
CA HIS A 14 13.21 -4.62 8.37
C HIS A 14 11.68 -4.65 8.23
N HIS A 15 11.01 -3.50 8.23
CA HIS A 15 9.57 -3.43 8.03
C HIS A 15 9.17 -3.72 6.58
N ILE A 16 10.00 -3.32 5.61
CA ILE A 16 9.80 -3.65 4.20
C ILE A 16 9.92 -5.16 4.01
N ASP A 17 10.94 -5.77 4.61
CA ASP A 17 11.13 -7.22 4.63
C ASP A 17 9.93 -7.95 5.26
N LEU A 18 9.31 -7.39 6.31
CA LEU A 18 8.07 -7.96 6.88
C LEU A 18 6.90 -7.94 5.89
N ILE A 19 6.77 -6.86 5.10
CA ILE A 19 5.74 -6.76 4.07
C ILE A 19 6.05 -7.75 2.95
N ALA A 20 7.28 -7.77 2.43
CA ALA A 20 7.70 -8.69 1.38
C ALA A 20 7.62 -10.16 1.80
N ALA A 21 7.91 -10.48 3.06
CA ALA A 21 7.77 -11.83 3.59
C ALA A 21 6.30 -12.25 3.75
N ALA A 22 5.40 -11.30 4.05
CA ALA A 22 3.97 -11.56 4.12
C ALA A 22 3.34 -11.66 2.72
N PHE A 23 3.85 -10.87 1.77
CA PHE A 23 3.34 -10.68 0.42
C PHE A 23 4.47 -10.83 -0.61
N PRO A 24 5.01 -12.04 -0.81
CA PRO A 24 6.18 -12.24 -1.67
C PRO A 24 5.91 -11.95 -3.15
N GLU A 25 4.65 -12.07 -3.58
CA GLU A 25 4.21 -11.75 -4.95
C GLU A 25 3.74 -10.29 -5.07
N GLY A 26 3.82 -9.52 -3.97
CA GLY A 26 3.22 -8.20 -3.86
C GLY A 26 1.81 -8.22 -3.26
N PHE A 27 1.16 -7.06 -3.24
CA PHE A 27 -0.15 -6.88 -2.63
C PHE A 27 -1.04 -5.98 -3.48
N SER A 28 -2.35 -6.17 -3.32
CA SER A 28 -3.36 -5.44 -4.07
C SER A 28 -4.31 -4.69 -3.16
N GLU A 29 -5.25 -3.95 -3.74
CA GLU A 29 -6.28 -3.23 -2.99
C GLU A 29 -7.10 -4.13 -2.04
N GLU A 30 -7.24 -5.41 -2.36
CA GLU A 30 -7.95 -6.41 -1.54
C GLU A 30 -7.24 -6.68 -0.20
N ASP A 31 -5.91 -6.58 -0.18
CA ASP A 31 -5.08 -6.72 1.01
C ASP A 31 -5.04 -5.42 1.83
N VAL A 32 -5.26 -4.28 1.18
CA VAL A 32 -5.24 -2.97 1.82
C VAL A 32 -6.55 -2.73 2.59
N LYS A 33 -6.43 -2.44 3.89
CA LYS A 33 -7.55 -2.02 4.73
C LYS A 33 -7.80 -0.53 4.63
N VAL A 34 -9.02 -0.18 4.25
CA VAL A 34 -9.52 1.19 4.26
C VAL A 34 -10.20 1.48 5.60
N LEU A 35 -9.60 2.36 6.40
CA LEU A 35 -10.17 2.85 7.65
C LEU A 35 -10.78 4.24 7.44
N SER A 36 -12.02 4.44 7.90
CA SER A 36 -12.62 5.77 7.95
C SER A 36 -12.11 6.54 9.18
N MET A 37 -11.49 7.69 8.93
CA MET A 37 -11.08 8.61 9.98
C MET A 37 -12.28 9.42 10.47
N PRO A 38 -12.30 9.84 11.75
CA PRO A 38 -13.34 10.71 12.28
C PRO A 38 -13.41 12.08 11.57
N SER A 39 -12.36 12.48 10.86
CA SER A 39 -12.33 13.68 10.02
C SER A 39 -13.02 13.53 8.65
N GLY A 40 -13.52 12.34 8.31
CA GLY A 40 -14.16 12.06 7.02
C GLY A 40 -13.20 11.66 5.89
N GLN A 41 -11.91 11.48 6.19
CA GLN A 41 -10.93 10.92 5.25
C GLN A 41 -10.89 9.39 5.34
N TYR A 42 -10.45 8.74 4.26
CA TYR A 42 -10.17 7.32 4.22
C TYR A 42 -8.66 7.11 4.32
N LEU A 43 -8.23 6.27 5.25
CA LEU A 43 -6.84 5.87 5.43
C LEU A 43 -6.66 4.43 4.93
N ARG A 44 -5.86 4.27 3.88
CA ARG A 44 -5.44 2.97 3.34
C ARG A 44 -4.23 2.46 4.12
N CYS A 45 -4.31 1.25 4.69
CA CYS A 45 -3.21 0.61 5.41
C CYS A 45 -3.15 -0.90 5.16
N LEU A 46 -1.94 -1.45 5.01
CA LEU A 46 -1.67 -2.88 5.00
C LEU A 46 -1.59 -3.41 6.44
N GLU A 47 -2.30 -4.50 6.74
CA GLU A 47 -2.26 -5.13 8.06
C GLU A 47 -1.31 -6.33 8.07
N VAL A 48 -0.19 -6.20 8.77
CA VAL A 48 0.80 -7.28 8.91
C VAL A 48 0.81 -7.78 10.36
N VAL A 49 0.32 -9.00 10.55
CA VAL A 49 0.29 -9.66 11.86
C VAL A 49 1.63 -10.33 12.11
N THR A 50 2.32 -9.92 13.18
CA THR A 50 3.53 -10.61 13.67
C THR A 50 3.25 -11.31 15.00
N SER A 51 4.25 -12.02 15.54
CA SER A 51 4.07 -12.86 16.74
C SER A 51 3.58 -12.11 17.99
N ASP A 52 3.82 -10.80 18.11
CA ASP A 52 3.38 -10.00 19.28
C ASP A 52 2.70 -8.67 18.90
N THR A 53 2.95 -8.19 17.68
CA THR A 53 2.56 -6.85 17.23
C THR A 53 1.77 -6.90 15.92
N LEU A 54 0.70 -6.12 15.86
CA LEU A 54 -0.04 -5.83 14.63
C LEU A 54 0.50 -4.54 14.02
N TYR A 55 1.18 -4.65 12.89
CA TYR A 55 1.64 -3.48 12.14
C TYR A 55 0.59 -3.05 11.13
N LEU A 56 0.27 -1.77 11.13
CA LEU A 56 -0.61 -1.14 10.16
C LEU A 56 0.25 -0.18 9.34
N PHE A 57 0.67 -0.62 8.16
CA PHE A 57 1.48 0.18 7.25
C PHE A 57 0.59 1.04 6.40
N ARG A 58 0.60 2.35 6.61
CA ARG A 58 -0.11 3.27 5.74
C ARG A 58 0.46 3.15 4.32
N ILE A 59 -0.43 2.87 3.39
CA ILE A 59 -0.12 2.83 1.97
C ILE A 59 -0.50 4.19 1.39
N ASP A 60 0.52 4.91 0.94
CA ASP A 60 0.43 6.15 0.20
C ASP A 60 1.50 6.13 -0.91
N GLU A 61 1.46 7.09 -1.82
CA GLU A 61 2.40 7.18 -2.96
C GLU A 61 3.87 7.02 -2.53
N GLY A 62 4.27 7.60 -1.40
CA GLY A 62 5.64 7.49 -0.91
C GLY A 62 6.00 6.09 -0.40
N MET A 63 5.02 5.34 0.10
CA MET A 63 5.22 3.94 0.49
C MET A 63 5.43 3.05 -0.74
N ILE A 64 4.68 3.28 -1.82
CA ILE A 64 4.77 2.53 -3.07
C ILE A 64 6.17 2.70 -3.65
N VAL A 65 6.59 3.95 -3.86
CA VAL A 65 7.93 4.28 -4.39
C VAL A 65 9.03 3.67 -3.51
N MET A 66 8.93 3.81 -2.19
CA MET A 66 9.93 3.25 -1.28
C MET A 66 10.01 1.73 -1.37
N LEU A 67 8.87 1.06 -1.57
CA LEU A 67 8.83 -0.38 -1.70
C LEU A 67 9.43 -0.81 -3.04
N GLU A 68 9.02 -0.21 -4.16
CA GLU A 68 9.60 -0.47 -5.48
C GLU A 68 11.12 -0.24 -5.50
N GLU A 69 11.63 0.80 -4.81
CA GLU A 69 13.08 1.02 -4.71
C GLU A 69 13.79 0.02 -3.78
N ALA A 70 13.08 -0.55 -2.80
CA ALA A 70 13.65 -1.45 -1.81
C ALA A 70 13.48 -2.93 -2.15
N THR A 71 12.51 -3.27 -3.00
CA THR A 71 12.24 -4.62 -3.50
C THR A 71 12.75 -4.77 -4.93
N ASP A 72 12.74 -6.00 -5.44
CA ASP A 72 13.08 -6.26 -6.85
C ASP A 72 11.88 -5.91 -7.75
N ASP A 73 12.12 -5.81 -9.07
CA ASP A 73 11.10 -5.46 -10.09
C ASP A 73 9.93 -6.47 -10.13
N ASP A 74 10.14 -7.66 -9.53
CA ASP A 74 9.15 -8.73 -9.40
C ASP A 74 8.07 -8.45 -8.33
N PHE A 75 8.22 -7.41 -7.49
CA PHE A 75 7.25 -7.10 -6.43
C PHE A 75 6.04 -6.32 -6.99
N GLY A 76 4.94 -7.03 -7.22
CA GLY A 76 3.73 -6.47 -7.85
C GLY A 76 2.86 -5.64 -6.89
N ILE A 77 2.91 -4.31 -6.99
CA ILE A 77 1.99 -3.43 -6.25
C ILE A 77 0.83 -3.05 -7.16
N ASP A 78 -0.30 -3.74 -6.99
CA ASP A 78 -1.49 -3.53 -7.80
C ASP A 78 -2.55 -2.80 -6.97
N LEU A 79 -2.32 -1.50 -6.82
CA LEU A 79 -3.29 -0.60 -6.23
C LEU A 79 -3.91 0.15 -7.39
N ASP A 80 -5.23 0.06 -7.58
CA ASP A 80 -5.97 0.99 -8.42
C ASP A 80 -5.75 2.40 -7.85
N ASP A 81 -4.65 3.00 -8.28
CA ASP A 81 -4.45 4.42 -8.33
C ASP A 81 -5.24 4.85 -9.57
N ASP A 82 -6.50 5.23 -9.37
CA ASP A 82 -7.35 5.96 -10.33
C ASP A 82 -6.69 7.31 -10.75
N SER A 83 -5.43 7.31 -11.18
CA SER A 83 -4.74 8.43 -11.83
C SER A 83 -4.66 8.29 -13.34
N ASP A 84 -5.34 7.30 -13.95
CA ASP A 84 -5.46 7.21 -15.41
C ASP A 84 -6.91 6.93 -15.85
N ASP A 85 -7.81 7.88 -15.59
CA ASP A 85 -8.99 8.12 -16.44
C ASP A 85 -9.05 9.62 -16.81
N LEU A 86 -7.94 10.14 -17.34
CA LEU A 86 -7.94 11.38 -18.10
C LEU A 86 -7.35 11.09 -19.49
N GLU A 87 -8.23 11.14 -20.49
CA GLU A 87 -7.96 11.20 -21.93
C GLU A 87 -7.89 9.87 -22.72
N SER A 88 -9.04 9.22 -22.86
CA SER A 88 -9.43 8.78 -24.21
C SER A 88 -10.53 9.73 -24.73
N PRO A 89 -10.23 10.69 -25.62
CA PRO A 89 -11.28 11.50 -26.22
C PRO A 89 -12.25 10.57 -26.97
N PRO A 90 -13.57 10.81 -26.90
CA PRO A 90 -14.53 9.97 -27.59
C PRO A 90 -14.27 10.04 -29.09
N HIS A 91 -13.98 8.90 -29.70
CA HIS A 91 -13.86 8.79 -31.15
C HIS A 91 -15.19 9.24 -31.77
N PRO A 92 -15.23 10.29 -32.61
CA PRO A 92 -16.45 10.64 -33.31
C PRO A 92 -16.77 9.48 -34.26
N LEU A 93 -17.96 8.91 -34.12
CA LEU A 93 -18.55 8.05 -35.15
C LEU A 93 -19.10 8.99 -36.22
N GLU A 94 -18.53 8.90 -37.42
CA GLU A 94 -19.00 9.55 -38.66
C GLU A 94 -20.44 9.15 -39.01
#